data_AF-A0A0S6US10-F1
#
_entry.id   AF-A0A0S6US10-F1
#
_cell.length_a   1.000
_cell.length_b   1.000
_cell.length_c   1.000
_cell.angle_alpha   90.00
_cell.angle_beta   90.00
_cell.angle_gamma   90.00
#
_symmetry.space_group_name_H-M   'P 1'
#
loop_
_entity.id
_entity.type
_entity.pdbx_description
1 polymer ?
#
loop_
_entity_poly.entity_id
_entity_poly.type
_entity_poly.pdbx_seq_one_letter_code
_entity_poly.pdbx_strand_id
1 'polypeptide(L)'
;MSLNFDLPKHASDKVQRALEDVLQLTADPGERLRIYLLASGICIGGAGGALAAIAQRDRKTISELEAKLVIIDLVRRLIADGPDAAWKFLEGDQP
;
A
#
# COMPACT_ATOMS: atom_id res chain seq x y z
N MET A 1 -25.21 -7.96 -15.43
CA MET A 1 -24.09 -8.84 -15.05
C MET A 1 -23.20 -8.03 -14.12
N SER A 2 -23.29 -8.23 -12.81
CA SER A 2 -22.46 -7.51 -11.84
C SER A 2 -21.06 -8.10 -11.89
N LEU A 3 -20.09 -7.36 -12.41
CA LEU A 3 -18.69 -7.73 -12.34
C LEU A 3 -18.24 -7.53 -10.89
N ASN A 4 -18.28 -8.61 -10.11
CA ASN A 4 -17.81 -8.65 -8.74
C ASN A 4 -16.27 -8.65 -8.76
N PHE A 5 -15.66 -7.52 -9.11
CA PHE A 5 -14.21 -7.34 -9.03
C PHE A 5 -13.83 -7.05 -7.58
N ASP A 6 -12.98 -7.92 -7.01
CA ASP A 6 -12.21 -7.60 -5.83
C ASP A 6 -11.23 -6.47 -6.18
N LEU A 7 -11.65 -5.22 -5.94
CA LEU A 7 -10.90 -4.02 -6.28
C LEU A 7 -9.52 -3.98 -5.59
N PRO A 8 -9.37 -4.33 -4.30
CA PRO A 8 -8.05 -4.50 -3.67
C PRO A 8 -7.13 -5.44 -4.44
N LYS A 9 -7.62 -6.63 -4.80
CA LYS A 9 -6.82 -7.60 -5.56
C LYS A 9 -6.41 -7.06 -6.93
N HIS A 10 -7.35 -6.45 -7.66
CA HIS A 10 -7.06 -5.87 -8.97
C HIS A 10 -6.03 -4.73 -8.91
N ALA A 11 -6.04 -3.92 -7.84
CA ALA A 11 -5.03 -2.90 -7.62
C ALA A 11 -3.65 -3.53 -7.37
N SER A 12 -3.59 -4.57 -6.52
CA SER A 12 -2.37 -5.33 -6.25
C SER A 12 -1.79 -5.93 -7.55
N ASP A 13 -2.61 -6.59 -8.35
CA ASP A 13 -2.18 -7.23 -9.61
C ASP A 13 -1.63 -6.22 -10.63
N LYS A 14 -2.10 -4.96 -10.61
CA LYS A 14 -1.55 -3.90 -11.46
C LYS A 14 -0.17 -3.43 -10.99
N VAL A 15 -0.01 -3.22 -9.68
CA VAL A 15 1.27 -2.81 -9.09
C VAL A 15 2.33 -3.89 -9.30
N GLN A 16 1.96 -5.16 -9.10
CA GLN A 16 2.85 -6.29 -9.29
C GLN A 16 3.37 -6.36 -10.73
N ARG A 17 2.48 -6.27 -11.73
CA ARG A 17 2.88 -6.30 -13.14
C ARG A 17 3.84 -5.16 -13.50
N ALA A 18 3.55 -3.94 -13.05
CA ALA A 18 4.42 -2.79 -13.30
C ALA A 18 5.82 -2.99 -12.69
N LEU A 19 5.91 -3.62 -11.51
CA LEU A 19 7.18 -3.96 -10.88
C LEU A 19 7.92 -5.06 -11.66
N GLU A 20 7.22 -6.12 -12.07
CA GLU A 20 7.77 -7.21 -12.87
C GLU A 20 8.35 -6.71 -14.20
N ASP A 21 7.65 -5.81 -14.90
CA ASP A 21 8.10 -5.21 -16.16
C ASP A 21 9.45 -4.48 -15.99
N VAL A 22 9.63 -3.76 -14.88
CA VAL A 22 10.89 -3.05 -14.59
C VAL A 22 12.00 -4.02 -14.19
N LEU A 23 11.69 -5.05 -13.40
CA LEU A 23 12.68 -6.04 -12.95
C LEU A 23 13.24 -6.88 -14.10
N GLN A 24 12.50 -7.02 -15.20
CA GLN A 24 12.99 -7.68 -16.41
C GLN A 24 14.08 -6.88 -17.14
N LEU A 25 14.23 -5.58 -16.85
CA LEU A 25 15.23 -4.72 -17.47
C LEU A 25 16.65 -4.92 -16.91
N THR A 26 16.79 -5.65 -15.80
CA THR A 26 18.09 -5.93 -15.20
C THR A 26 18.18 -7.35 -14.64
N ALA A 27 19.35 -7.97 -14.81
CA ALA A 27 19.69 -9.24 -14.17
C ALA A 27 20.52 -9.05 -12.89
N ASP A 28 20.97 -7.82 -12.60
CA ASP A 28 21.83 -7.55 -11.45
C ASP A 28 21.03 -7.65 -10.13
N PRO A 29 21.44 -8.51 -9.19
CA PRO A 29 20.73 -8.65 -7.91
C PRO A 29 20.72 -7.38 -7.06
N GLY A 30 21.79 -6.56 -7.14
CA GLY A 30 21.91 -5.32 -6.39
C GLY A 30 20.95 -4.24 -6.90
N GLU A 31 20.83 -4.08 -8.21
CA GLU A 31 19.86 -3.20 -8.85
C GLU A 31 18.43 -3.63 -8.56
N ARG A 32 18.13 -4.94 -8.67
CA ARG A 32 16.81 -5.47 -8.29
C ARG A 32 16.44 -5.11 -6.87
N LEU A 33 17.37 -5.25 -5.91
CA LEU A 33 17.14 -4.88 -4.52
C LEU A 33 16.85 -3.38 -4.36
N ARG A 34 17.57 -2.51 -5.07
CA ARG A 34 17.32 -1.07 -5.08
C ARG A 34 15.95 -0.73 -5.67
N ILE A 35 15.56 -1.40 -6.75
CA ILE A 35 14.23 -1.24 -7.37
C ILE A 35 13.14 -1.63 -6.37
N TYR A 36 13.24 -2.79 -5.71
CA TYR A 36 12.28 -3.20 -4.69
C TYR A 36 12.13 -2.16 -3.58
N LEU A 37 13.25 -1.64 -3.07
CA LEU A 37 13.26 -0.64 -2.00
C LEU A 37 12.54 0.64 -2.43
N LEU A 38 12.90 1.20 -3.59
CA LEU A 38 12.33 2.45 -4.09
C LEU A 38 10.84 2.28 -4.45
N ALA A 39 10.47 1.19 -5.11
CA ALA A 39 9.08 0.89 -5.46
C ALA A 39 8.19 0.76 -4.22
N SER A 40 8.69 0.10 -3.17
CA SER A 40 7.97 -0.03 -1.89
C SER A 40 7.73 1.35 -1.25
N GLY A 41 8.76 2.20 -1.24
CA GLY A 41 8.65 3.57 -0.73
C GLY A 41 7.62 4.42 -1.49
N ILE A 42 7.58 4.31 -2.82
CA ILE A 42 6.59 4.99 -3.66
C ILE A 42 5.17 4.50 -3.36
N CYS A 43 4.96 3.20 -3.18
CA CYS A 43 3.64 2.66 -2.87
C CYS A 43 3.12 3.19 -1.53
N ILE A 44 3.95 3.17 -0.48
CA ILE A 44 3.59 3.72 0.83
C ILE A 44 3.34 5.23 0.74
N GLY A 45 4.24 5.97 0.08
CA GLY A 45 4.13 7.41 -0.07
C GLY A 45 2.88 7.83 -0.83
N GLY A 46 2.59 7.17 -1.95
CA GLY A 46 1.41 7.42 -2.78
C GLY A 46 0.10 7.09 -2.05
N ALA A 47 0.03 5.96 -1.33
CA ALA A 47 -1.14 5.60 -0.54
C ALA A 47 -1.38 6.60 0.60
N GLY A 48 -0.32 7.00 1.33
CA GLY A 48 -0.42 8.01 2.39
C GLY A 48 -0.86 9.38 1.86
N GLY A 49 -0.31 9.81 0.71
CA GLY A 49 -0.73 11.05 0.06
C GLY A 49 -2.20 11.03 -0.38
N ALA A 50 -2.66 9.92 -0.96
CA ALA A 50 -4.07 9.75 -1.34
C ALA A 50 -5.00 9.77 -0.11
N LEU A 51 -4.61 9.11 0.98
CA LEU A 51 -5.37 9.12 2.24
C LEU A 51 -5.47 10.53 2.83
N ALA A 52 -4.35 11.27 2.89
CA ALA A 52 -4.35 12.65 3.39
C ALA A 52 -5.22 13.57 2.53
N ALA A 53 -5.18 13.45 1.20
CA ALA A 53 -6.01 14.22 0.30
C ALA A 53 -7.51 13.93 0.49
N ILE A 54 -7.89 12.67 0.67
CA ILE A 54 -9.27 12.27 0.98
C ILE A 54 -9.72 12.85 2.32
N ALA A 55 -8.89 12.74 3.35
CA ALA A 55 -9.22 13.27 4.67
C ALA A 55 -9.37 14.80 4.68
N GLN A 56 -8.51 15.51 3.93
CA GLN A 56 -8.63 16.96 3.76
C GLN A 56 -9.95 17.34 3.08
N ARG A 57 -10.34 16.61 2.02
CA ARG A 57 -11.64 16.78 1.35
C ARG A 57 -12.79 16.57 2.34
N ASP A 58 -12.65 15.62 3.25
CA ASP A 58 -13.64 15.26 4.25
C ASP A 58 -13.53 16.14 5.54
N ARG A 59 -12.76 17.24 5.49
CA ARG A 59 -12.52 18.20 6.59
C ARG A 59 -11.92 17.58 7.86
N LYS A 60 -11.22 16.45 7.73
CA LYS A 60 -10.43 15.84 8.79
C LYS A 60 -9.00 16.36 8.73
N THR A 61 -8.39 16.58 9.90
CA THR A 61 -6.97 16.96 10.02
C THR A 61 -6.13 15.72 10.26
N ILE A 62 -5.78 15.02 9.19
CA ILE A 62 -4.64 14.08 9.18
C ILE A 62 -3.56 14.69 8.28
N SER A 63 -2.35 14.81 8.82
CA SER A 63 -1.20 15.21 8.03
C SER A 63 -0.77 14.09 7.09
N GLU A 64 -0.05 14.45 6.03
CA GLU A 64 0.53 13.46 5.11
C GLU A 64 1.49 12.50 5.82
N LEU A 65 2.21 12.97 6.84
CA LEU A 65 3.09 12.15 7.66
C LEU A 65 2.29 11.10 8.45
N GLU A 66 1.23 11.53 9.14
CA GLU A 66 0.37 10.62 9.90
C GLU A 66 -0.28 9.58 8.98
N ALA A 67 -0.76 10.00 7.81
CA ALA A 67 -1.33 9.10 6.82
C ALA A 67 -0.31 8.04 6.36
N LYS A 68 0.94 8.43 6.08
CA LYS A 68 2.02 7.49 5.74
C LYS A 68 2.33 6.52 6.89
N LEU A 69 2.35 7.00 8.14
CA LEU A 69 2.57 6.15 9.31
C LEU A 69 1.45 5.12 9.50
N VAL A 70 0.19 5.50 9.26
CA VAL A 70 -0.95 4.58 9.25
C VAL A 70 -0.76 3.48 8.20
N ILE A 71 -0.37 3.84 6.97
CA ILE A 71 -0.09 2.86 5.92
C ILE A 71 1.06 1.92 6.31
N ILE A 72 2.12 2.43 6.94
CA ILE A 72 3.24 1.61 7.43
C ILE A 72 2.76 0.61 8.50
N ASP A 73 1.93 1.06 9.47
CA ASP A 73 1.41 0.16 10.50
C ASP A 73 0.49 -0.92 9.92
N LEU A 74 -0.36 -0.57 8.95
CA LEU A 74 -1.20 -1.52 8.23
C LEU A 74 -0.37 -2.56 7.47
N VAL A 75 0.68 -2.14 6.77
CA VAL A 75 1.59 -3.05 6.06
C VAL A 75 2.32 -3.96 7.05
N ARG A 76 2.77 -3.42 8.18
CA ARG A 76 3.40 -4.21 9.24
C ARG A 76 2.46 -5.30 9.77
N ARG A 77 1.21 -4.96 10.07
CA ARG A 77 0.19 -5.93 10.52
C ARG A 77 -0.14 -6.96 9.45
N LEU A 78 -0.31 -6.52 8.21
CA LEU A 78 -0.57 -7.41 7.08
C LEU A 78 0.54 -8.46 6.94
N ILE A 79 1.80 -8.07 7.11
CA ILE A 79 2.96 -8.97 7.00
C ILE A 79 3.10 -9.88 8.24
N ALA A 80 2.89 -9.34 9.44
CA ALA A 80 3.12 -10.06 10.69
C ALA A 80 1.96 -11.00 11.06
N ASP A 81 0.73 -10.52 10.89
CA ASP A 81 -0.49 -11.10 11.45
C ASP A 81 -1.51 -11.52 10.37
N GLY A 82 -1.27 -11.12 9.12
CA GLY A 82 -2.11 -11.44 7.97
C GLY A 82 -3.21 -10.40 7.67
N PRO A 83 -3.99 -10.63 6.61
CA PRO A 83 -5.03 -9.70 6.16
C PRO A 83 -6.08 -9.41 7.24
N ASP A 84 -6.66 -10.43 7.86
CA ASP A 84 -7.75 -10.24 8.83
C ASP A 84 -7.38 -9.29 9.98
N ALA A 85 -6.13 -9.35 10.46
CA ALA A 85 -5.63 -8.48 11.51
C ALA A 85 -5.51 -7.01 11.06
N ALA A 86 -5.06 -6.77 9.83
CA ALA A 86 -5.00 -5.42 9.26
C ALA A 86 -6.41 -4.84 9.03
N TRP A 87 -7.39 -5.67 8.68
CA TRP A 87 -8.78 -5.24 8.49
C TRP A 87 -9.45 -4.91 9.83
N LYS A 88 -9.29 -5.75 10.86
CA LYS A 88 -9.80 -5.46 12.22
C LYS A 88 -9.28 -4.14 12.78
N PHE A 89 -8.02 -3.83 12.53
CA PHE A 89 -7.43 -2.54 12.91
C PHE A 89 -8.14 -1.35 12.25
N LEU A 90 -8.57 -1.49 10.98
CA LEU A 90 -9.34 -0.47 10.28
C LEU A 90 -10.77 -0.32 10.82
N GLU A 91 -11.36 -1.42 11.30
CA GLU A 91 -12.72 -1.47 11.86
C GLU A 91 -12.80 -0.88 13.28
N GLY A 92 -11.66 -0.60 13.90
CA GLY A 92 -11.58 -0.04 15.25
C GLY A 92 -11.61 -1.08 16.37
N ASP A 93 -11.58 -2.37 16.03
CA ASP A 93 -11.41 -3.47 16.98
C ASP A 93 -9.95 -3.51 17.43
N GLN A 94 -9.67 -2.80 18.53
CA GLN A 94 -8.46 -3.05 19.33
C GLN A 94 -8.76 -4.09 20.41
N PRO A 95 -7.80 -4.95 20.77
CA PRO A 95 -7.91 -5.80 21.96
C PRO A 95 -8.06 -4.99 23.25
#